data_AF-A0A8H7ZEV3-F1
#
_entry.id   AF-A0A8H7ZEV3-F1
#
_cell.length_a   1.000
_cell.length_b   1.000
_cell.length_c   1.000
_cell.angle_alpha   90.00
_cell.angle_beta   90.00
_cell.angle_gamma   90.00
#
_symmetry.space_group_name_H-M   'P 1'
#
loop_
_entity.id
_entity.type
_entity.pdbx_description
1 polymer ?
#
loop_
_entity_poly.entity_id
_entity_poly.type
_entity_poly.pdbx_seq_one_letter_code
_entity_poly.pdbx_strand_id
1 'polypeptide(L)'
;MSRPKKWTDVSIELLKYPDNFELWQQLITSAEYNDKKGISKSTPPSQLQTLRTSYDRFLAKYPFMYKYWIRYAEWEFKLTDLDAAVKIYEDAFQHLEYCIELWINYLQFRINTITDNVDQVLALFETARKLIGAHFYSYEFYTLYLSFLESYATEANQFKRKYYTLLRIILEVPLYHYEYFYKKFFELIARVGNDAKIQSELQYIVPAKELQRQAKNLPQQLKKTFTDAYITIQYKVYELYHFEKRFKRHYNDVKLISRQQLDSWLQYFDFLQLKKYPQSYIEMNYWRYIYIAANYWESWQHFADYFIFYAKFNSAREVLTRGWKYLGDHHILIKLIDLELYLKQFQRARDLIIEFLKYNVAIPIAIYEKLISIERIFKYDDDHILNVFKSIIQDTQNDWFFNVLTYYAIDKEKQLTFLEEMKQYKGQKYYDSTIQLLSGDTEEKPSTLDFNQMYEQLLQSS
;
A
#
# COMPACT_ATOMS: atom_id res chain seq x y z
N MET A 1 -26.96 14.37 18.31
CA MET A 1 -25.83 13.41 18.42
C MET A 1 -25.94 12.70 19.76
N SER A 2 -25.95 11.37 19.77
CA SER A 2 -25.97 10.58 21.00
C SER A 2 -24.70 10.82 21.83
N ARG A 3 -24.79 10.73 23.16
CA ARG A 3 -23.66 10.94 24.07
C ARG A 3 -22.59 9.86 23.80
N PRO A 4 -21.29 10.21 23.70
CA PRO A 4 -20.24 9.21 23.56
C PRO A 4 -20.29 8.24 24.75
N LYS A 5 -20.16 6.93 24.48
CA LYS A 5 -20.01 5.91 25.53
C LYS A 5 -18.75 6.22 26.36
N LYS A 6 -18.68 5.72 27.60
CA LYS A 6 -17.44 5.87 28.39
C LYS A 6 -16.31 5.09 27.73
N TRP A 7 -15.10 5.63 27.79
CA TRP A 7 -13.91 4.99 27.22
C TRP A 7 -13.70 3.57 27.74
N THR A 8 -13.89 3.34 29.05
CA THR A 8 -13.73 2.03 29.68
C THR A 8 -14.68 1.00 29.10
N ASP A 9 -15.95 1.37 28.91
CA ASP A 9 -16.99 0.47 28.43
C ASP A 9 -16.71 0.05 26.99
N VAL A 10 -16.31 1.01 26.14
CA VAL A 10 -15.90 0.75 24.75
C VAL A 10 -14.64 -0.11 24.71
N SER A 11 -13.66 0.15 25.58
CA SER A 11 -12.42 -0.64 25.63
C SER A 11 -12.69 -2.11 25.98
N ILE A 12 -13.62 -2.38 26.90
CA ILE A 12 -14.04 -3.75 27.26
C ILE A 12 -14.79 -4.41 26.10
N GLU A 13 -15.62 -3.66 25.38
CA GLU A 13 -16.34 -4.16 24.20
C GLU A 13 -15.36 -4.55 23.07
N LEU A 14 -14.30 -3.76 22.87
CA LEU A 14 -13.24 -4.05 21.90
C LEU A 14 -12.42 -5.30 22.23
N LEU A 15 -12.27 -5.67 23.51
CA LEU A 15 -11.63 -6.95 23.87
C LEU A 15 -12.43 -8.15 23.36
N LYS A 16 -13.76 -8.01 23.21
CA LYS A 16 -14.64 -9.06 22.68
C LYS A 16 -14.71 -9.02 21.16
N TYR A 17 -14.70 -7.82 20.58
CA TYR A 17 -14.86 -7.60 19.14
C TYR A 17 -13.73 -6.71 18.59
N PRO A 18 -12.48 -7.22 18.54
CA PRO A 18 -11.29 -6.43 18.22
C PRO A 18 -11.25 -5.90 16.79
N ASP A 19 -12.01 -6.49 15.87
CA ASP A 19 -12.06 -6.07 14.45
C ASP A 19 -13.22 -5.12 14.14
N ASN A 20 -14.04 -4.76 15.14
CA ASN A 20 -15.17 -3.86 14.93
C ASN A 20 -14.69 -2.40 14.83
N PHE A 21 -14.65 -1.90 13.60
CA PHE A 21 -14.20 -0.55 13.29
C PHE A 21 -15.03 0.56 13.96
N GLU A 22 -16.35 0.40 14.08
CA GLU A 22 -17.19 1.43 14.71
C GLU A 22 -16.87 1.58 16.19
N LEU A 23 -16.58 0.48 16.89
CA LEU A 23 -16.13 0.54 18.29
C LEU A 23 -14.78 1.24 18.43
N TRP A 24 -13.87 1.04 17.49
CA TRP A 24 -12.60 1.76 17.42
C TRP A 24 -12.80 3.27 17.20
N GLN A 25 -13.72 3.66 16.31
CA GLN A 25 -14.07 5.08 16.12
C GLN A 25 -14.71 5.68 17.39
N GLN A 26 -15.56 4.91 18.07
CA GLN A 26 -16.13 5.30 19.36
C GLN A 26 -15.05 5.45 20.42
N LEU A 27 -14.05 4.57 20.47
CA LEU A 27 -12.93 4.65 21.42
C LEU A 27 -12.18 5.98 21.29
N ILE A 28 -11.82 6.37 20.06
CA ILE A 28 -11.18 7.66 19.78
C ILE A 28 -12.07 8.82 20.23
N THR A 29 -13.34 8.80 19.81
CA THR A 29 -14.30 9.87 20.17
C THR A 29 -14.47 10.00 21.69
N SER A 30 -14.53 8.88 22.40
CA SER A 30 -14.64 8.84 23.86
C SER A 30 -13.36 9.34 24.55
N ALA A 31 -12.19 9.00 24.01
CA ALA A 31 -10.91 9.49 24.52
C ALA A 31 -10.83 11.02 24.41
N GLU A 32 -11.18 11.58 23.24
CA GLU A 32 -11.15 13.03 22.99
C GLU A 32 -12.19 13.81 23.81
N TYR A 33 -13.36 13.23 24.04
CA TYR A 33 -14.44 13.87 24.78
C TYR A 33 -14.14 13.99 26.28
N ASN A 34 -13.38 13.03 26.84
CA ASN A 34 -12.94 13.02 28.23
C ASN A 34 -14.07 13.36 29.23
N ASP A 35 -15.18 12.60 29.18
CA ASP A 35 -16.35 12.74 30.06
C ASP A 35 -16.87 14.20 30.20
N LYS A 36 -17.04 14.90 29.07
CA LYS A 36 -17.52 16.28 28.95
C LYS A 36 -16.52 17.37 29.30
N LYS A 37 -15.33 17.03 29.79
CA LYS A 37 -14.30 18.02 30.12
C LYS A 37 -13.49 18.44 28.90
N GLY A 38 -13.51 17.64 27.84
CA GLY A 38 -12.61 17.78 26.70
C GLY A 38 -11.15 17.61 27.11
N ILE A 39 -10.25 17.77 26.13
CA ILE A 39 -8.81 17.72 26.36
C ILE A 39 -8.17 19.09 26.10
N SER A 40 -7.32 19.50 27.04
CA SER A 40 -6.54 20.73 27.02
C SER A 40 -5.16 20.49 27.65
N LYS A 41 -4.27 21.50 27.61
CA LYS A 41 -2.95 21.44 28.24
C LYS A 41 -2.99 21.26 29.76
N SER A 42 -4.10 21.57 30.42
CA SER A 42 -4.29 21.39 31.86
C SER A 42 -4.91 20.04 32.23
N THR A 43 -5.25 19.21 31.24
CA THR A 43 -5.77 17.86 31.46
C THR A 43 -4.70 16.99 32.17
N PRO A 44 -5.09 16.17 33.18
CA PRO A 44 -4.17 15.28 33.87
C PRO A 44 -3.35 14.39 32.93
N PRO A 45 -2.06 14.13 33.21
CA PRO A 45 -1.20 13.31 32.35
C PRO A 45 -1.74 11.92 32.05
N SER A 46 -2.46 11.30 32.99
CA SER A 46 -3.09 9.99 32.80
C SER A 46 -4.14 9.99 31.69
N GLN A 47 -4.93 11.06 31.58
CA GLN A 47 -5.96 11.20 30.55
C GLN A 47 -5.35 11.52 29.19
N LEU A 48 -4.26 12.30 29.16
CA LEU A 48 -3.46 12.50 27.95
C LEU A 48 -2.85 11.19 27.45
N GLN A 49 -2.36 10.35 28.37
CA GLN A 49 -1.85 9.03 28.01
C GLN A 49 -2.95 8.12 27.46
N THR A 50 -4.17 8.18 28.00
CA THR A 50 -5.33 7.46 27.44
C THR A 50 -5.62 7.88 26.01
N LEU A 51 -5.57 9.19 25.70
CA LEU A 51 -5.73 9.69 24.33
C LEU A 51 -4.67 9.10 23.40
N ARG A 52 -3.40 9.27 23.75
CA ARG A 52 -2.25 8.78 22.95
C ARG A 52 -2.35 7.28 22.71
N THR A 53 -2.53 6.51 23.77
CA THR A 53 -2.67 5.05 23.70
C THR A 53 -3.85 4.63 22.82
N SER A 54 -4.97 5.38 22.84
CA SER A 54 -6.11 5.08 21.98
C SER A 54 -5.78 5.28 20.50
N TYR A 55 -5.09 6.38 20.17
CA TYR A 55 -4.62 6.64 18.81
C TYR A 55 -3.56 5.65 18.35
N ASP A 56 -2.54 5.38 19.16
CA ASP A 56 -1.47 4.43 18.84
C ASP A 56 -2.03 3.04 18.53
N ARG A 57 -2.95 2.56 19.37
CA ARG A 57 -3.59 1.25 19.16
C ARG A 57 -4.52 1.24 17.94
N PHE A 58 -5.27 2.32 17.73
CA PHE A 58 -6.12 2.45 16.55
C PHE A 58 -5.31 2.45 15.26
N LEU A 59 -4.24 3.23 15.19
CA LEU A 59 -3.41 3.40 14.00
C LEU A 59 -2.48 2.22 13.77
N ALA A 60 -2.09 1.48 14.81
CA ALA A 60 -1.43 0.19 14.65
C ALA A 60 -2.36 -0.84 13.96
N LYS A 61 -3.67 -0.80 14.22
CA LYS A 61 -4.66 -1.69 13.59
C LYS A 61 -5.13 -1.19 12.22
N TYR A 62 -5.31 0.12 12.05
CA TYR A 62 -5.81 0.75 10.82
C TYR A 62 -4.85 1.84 10.30
N PRO A 63 -3.62 1.49 9.92
CA PRO A 63 -2.56 2.46 9.58
C PRO A 63 -2.88 3.33 8.34
N PHE A 64 -3.78 2.90 7.44
CA PHE A 64 -4.09 3.66 6.23
C PHE A 64 -5.19 4.71 6.42
N MET A 65 -5.66 4.93 7.65
CA MET A 65 -6.67 5.92 7.99
C MET A 65 -6.06 7.32 8.16
N TYR A 66 -5.58 7.92 7.06
CA TYR A 66 -4.80 9.17 7.07
C TYR A 66 -5.46 10.34 7.85
N LYS A 67 -6.80 10.42 7.85
CA LYS A 67 -7.54 11.46 8.60
C LYS A 67 -7.30 11.38 10.11
N TYR A 68 -7.09 10.19 10.65
CA TYR A 68 -6.83 10.00 12.07
C TYR A 68 -5.38 10.32 12.42
N TRP A 69 -4.43 10.09 11.51
CA TRP A 69 -3.04 10.58 11.65
C TRP A 69 -3.01 12.11 11.72
N ILE A 70 -3.68 12.80 10.79
CA ILE A 70 -3.79 14.27 10.80
C ILE A 70 -4.39 14.75 12.12
N ARG A 71 -5.52 14.18 12.52
CA ARG A 71 -6.21 14.54 13.77
C ARG A 71 -5.34 14.28 15.00
N TYR A 72 -4.52 13.23 14.98
CA TYR A 72 -3.60 12.94 16.08
C TYR A 72 -2.46 13.95 16.14
N ALA A 73 -1.88 14.31 15.00
CA ALA A 73 -0.85 15.35 14.92
C ALA A 73 -1.37 16.72 15.39
N GLU A 74 -2.63 17.07 15.05
CA GLU A 74 -3.30 18.28 15.56
C GLU A 74 -3.44 18.27 17.09
N TRP A 75 -3.77 17.11 17.68
CA TRP A 75 -3.81 16.95 19.14
C TRP A 75 -2.43 17.12 19.76
N GLU A 76 -1.40 16.47 19.24
CA GLU A 76 -0.04 16.61 19.78
C GLU A 76 0.48 18.04 19.64
N PHE A 77 0.19 18.73 18.53
CA PHE A 77 0.54 20.14 18.38
C PHE A 77 -0.15 21.01 19.45
N LYS A 78 -1.44 20.76 19.68
CA LYS A 78 -2.24 21.50 20.66
C LYS A 78 -1.81 21.24 22.10
N LEU A 79 -1.36 20.03 22.42
CA LEU A 79 -1.13 19.58 23.80
C LEU A 79 0.34 19.66 24.20
N THR A 80 1.24 19.40 23.26
CA THR A 80 2.68 19.29 23.48
C THR A 80 3.38 20.45 22.77
N ASP A 81 3.86 20.24 21.54
CA ASP A 81 4.64 21.17 20.76
C ASP A 81 4.68 20.77 19.27
N LEU A 82 5.44 21.53 18.48
CA LEU A 82 5.67 21.30 17.05
C LEU A 82 6.35 19.94 16.79
N ASP A 83 7.36 19.59 17.57
CA ASP A 83 8.19 18.40 17.33
C ASP A 83 7.39 17.11 17.56
N ALA A 84 6.51 17.09 18.56
CA ALA A 84 5.59 15.99 18.80
C ALA A 84 4.65 15.77 17.60
N ALA A 85 4.08 16.85 17.06
CA ALA A 85 3.22 16.75 15.87
C ALA A 85 3.98 16.29 14.63
N VAL A 86 5.21 16.77 14.41
CA VAL A 86 6.07 16.34 13.30
C VAL A 86 6.34 14.84 13.37
N LYS A 87 6.64 14.30 14.56
CA LYS A 87 6.84 12.85 14.74
C LYS A 87 5.62 12.03 14.31
N ILE A 88 4.41 12.48 14.65
CA ILE A 88 3.19 11.80 14.22
C ILE A 88 3.04 11.78 12.69
N TYR A 89 3.42 12.88 11.99
CA TYR A 89 3.45 12.86 10.52
C TYR A 89 4.53 11.93 9.97
N GLU A 90 5.73 11.92 10.55
CA GLU A 90 6.82 11.02 10.15
C GLU A 90 6.44 9.55 10.31
N ASP A 91 5.79 9.19 11.42
CA ASP A 91 5.25 7.86 11.65
C ASP A 91 4.15 7.52 10.64
N ALA A 92 3.26 8.47 10.34
CA ALA A 92 2.23 8.29 9.32
C ALA A 92 2.84 7.98 7.93
N PHE A 93 3.94 8.65 7.55
CA PHE A 93 4.59 8.42 6.25
C PHE A 93 5.24 7.05 6.11
N GLN A 94 5.57 6.35 7.21
CA GLN A 94 5.98 4.93 7.13
C GLN A 94 4.88 4.03 6.55
N HIS A 95 3.62 4.47 6.64
CA HIS A 95 2.47 3.78 6.10
C HIS A 95 1.85 4.47 4.87
N LEU A 96 1.93 5.80 4.78
CA LEU A 96 1.16 6.58 3.81
C LEU A 96 2.05 7.51 2.96
N GLU A 97 3.24 7.04 2.59
CA GLU A 97 4.22 7.80 1.81
C GLU A 97 3.67 8.39 0.50
N TYR A 98 2.72 7.73 -0.16
CA TYR A 98 2.12 8.22 -1.42
C TYR A 98 0.74 8.85 -1.23
N CYS A 99 0.30 9.08 0.02
CA CYS A 99 -0.98 9.71 0.31
C CYS A 99 -0.90 11.23 0.11
N ILE A 100 -1.57 11.70 -0.94
CA ILE A 100 -1.54 13.11 -1.32
C ILE A 100 -2.16 14.02 -0.25
N GLU A 101 -3.27 13.61 0.36
CA GLU A 101 -3.98 14.38 1.37
C GLU A 101 -3.14 14.58 2.63
N LEU A 102 -2.39 13.54 3.04
CA LEU A 102 -1.49 13.61 4.18
C LEU A 102 -0.33 14.58 3.91
N TRP A 103 0.29 14.52 2.73
CA TRP A 103 1.34 15.45 2.34
C TRP A 103 0.88 16.90 2.27
N ILE A 104 -0.27 17.17 1.64
CA ILE A 104 -0.82 18.53 1.55
C ILE A 104 -1.07 19.09 2.95
N ASN A 105 -1.69 18.30 3.83
CA ASN A 105 -1.97 18.72 5.19
C ASN A 105 -0.68 18.97 5.99
N TYR A 106 0.32 18.09 5.87
CA TYR A 106 1.61 18.26 6.53
C TYR A 106 2.35 19.51 6.03
N LEU A 107 2.42 19.73 4.71
CA LEU A 107 3.06 20.90 4.13
C LEU A 107 2.36 22.20 4.55
N GLN A 108 1.03 22.21 4.58
CA GLN A 108 0.26 23.34 5.10
C GLN A 108 0.56 23.60 6.58
N PHE A 109 0.62 22.55 7.41
CA PHE A 109 0.99 22.65 8.82
C PHE A 109 2.39 23.24 8.99
N ARG A 110 3.37 22.81 8.18
CA ARG A 110 4.75 23.31 8.18
C ARG A 110 4.86 24.75 7.70
N ILE A 111 4.02 25.19 6.76
CA ILE A 111 3.91 26.61 6.39
C ILE A 111 3.34 27.43 7.54
N ASN A 112 2.29 26.95 8.20
CA ASN A 112 1.63 27.68 9.29
C ASN A 112 2.50 27.81 10.55
N THR A 113 3.50 26.94 10.70
CA THR A 113 4.40 26.87 11.86
C THR A 113 5.83 27.29 11.50
N ILE A 114 6.02 27.87 10.32
CA ILE A 114 7.32 28.28 9.83
C ILE A 114 7.87 29.43 10.68
N THR A 115 9.18 29.41 10.92
CA THR A 115 9.91 30.50 11.57
C THR A 115 11.04 30.91 10.63
N ASP A 116 12.30 30.61 10.97
CA ASP A 116 13.47 30.95 10.14
C ASP A 116 13.98 29.75 9.33
N ASN A 117 13.16 28.70 9.17
CA ASN A 117 13.52 27.42 8.56
C ASN A 117 12.95 27.21 7.15
N VAL A 118 12.86 28.27 6.35
CA VAL A 118 12.24 28.25 5.01
C VAL A 118 12.88 27.21 4.09
N ASP A 119 14.20 27.04 4.13
CA ASP A 119 14.90 26.04 3.31
C ASP A 119 14.57 24.60 3.70
N GLN A 120 14.28 24.33 4.98
CA GLN A 120 13.84 23.00 5.42
C GLN A 120 12.44 22.69 4.88
N VAL A 121 11.54 23.67 4.89
CA VAL A 121 10.18 23.52 4.32
C VAL A 121 10.27 23.32 2.80
N LEU A 122 11.16 24.04 2.11
CA LEU A 122 11.43 23.81 0.70
C LEU A 122 11.93 22.38 0.42
N ALA A 123 12.83 21.85 1.25
CA ALA A 123 13.30 20.47 1.13
C ALA A 123 12.16 19.46 1.27
N LEU A 124 11.20 19.71 2.18
CA LEU A 124 10.00 18.88 2.32
C LEU A 124 9.12 18.93 1.07
N PHE A 125 8.92 20.10 0.47
CA PHE A 125 8.19 20.21 -0.80
C PHE A 125 8.86 19.41 -1.92
N GLU A 126 10.20 19.43 -2.00
CA GLU A 126 10.94 18.64 -2.99
C GLU A 126 10.85 17.13 -2.73
N THR A 127 10.87 16.70 -1.47
CA THR A 127 10.61 15.29 -1.11
C THR A 127 9.20 14.88 -1.51
N ALA A 128 8.19 15.66 -1.14
CA ALA A 128 6.80 15.41 -1.53
C ALA A 128 6.64 15.39 -3.07
N ARG A 129 7.28 16.30 -3.81
CA ARG A 129 7.22 16.34 -5.27
C ARG A 129 7.75 15.07 -5.92
N LYS A 130 8.80 14.46 -5.36
CA LYS A 130 9.35 13.18 -5.87
C LYS A 130 8.38 12.01 -5.71
N LEU A 131 7.58 12.03 -4.64
CA LEU A 131 6.66 10.94 -4.28
C LEU A 131 5.27 11.13 -4.93
N ILE A 132 4.66 12.30 -4.75
CA ILE A 132 3.27 12.59 -5.14
C ILE A 132 3.16 13.63 -6.26
N GLY A 133 4.27 14.21 -6.74
CA GLY A 133 4.22 15.27 -7.75
C GLY A 133 3.62 14.81 -9.08
N ALA A 134 3.75 13.52 -9.43
CA ALA A 134 3.15 12.96 -10.64
C ALA A 134 1.71 12.47 -10.41
N HIS A 135 1.16 12.53 -9.21
CA HIS A 135 -0.19 12.07 -8.91
C HIS A 135 -1.24 12.82 -9.75
N PHE A 136 -2.23 12.12 -10.30
CA PHE A 136 -3.23 12.72 -11.20
C PHE A 136 -3.99 13.90 -10.57
N TYR A 137 -4.21 13.84 -9.26
CA TYR A 137 -4.87 14.89 -8.47
C TYR A 137 -3.90 15.84 -7.74
N SER A 138 -2.62 15.94 -8.13
CA SER A 138 -1.62 16.83 -7.47
C SER A 138 -1.79 18.33 -7.73
N TYR A 139 -2.96 18.75 -8.23
CA TYR A 139 -3.31 20.15 -8.40
C TYR A 139 -3.15 20.94 -7.09
N GLU A 140 -3.78 20.50 -6.01
CA GLU A 140 -3.74 21.20 -4.72
C GLU A 140 -2.31 21.30 -4.17
N PHE A 141 -1.54 20.21 -4.27
CA PHE A 141 -0.13 20.18 -3.90
C PHE A 141 0.70 21.23 -4.65
N TYR A 142 0.56 21.31 -5.98
CA TYR A 142 1.32 22.30 -6.76
C TYR A 142 0.85 23.73 -6.54
N THR A 143 -0.45 23.96 -6.31
CA THR A 143 -0.93 25.30 -5.94
C THR A 143 -0.33 25.76 -4.62
N LEU A 144 -0.28 24.87 -3.62
CA LEU A 144 0.35 25.13 -2.34
C LEU A 144 1.86 25.38 -2.49
N TYR A 145 2.54 24.58 -3.30
CA TYR A 145 3.98 24.73 -3.51
C TYR A 145 4.32 26.05 -4.25
N LEU A 146 3.57 26.40 -5.29
CA LEU A 146 3.75 27.68 -5.98
C LEU A 146 3.45 28.87 -5.05
N SER A 147 2.39 28.80 -4.22
CA SER A 147 2.11 29.88 -3.27
C SER A 147 3.21 30.03 -2.23
N PHE A 148 3.77 28.93 -1.73
CA PHE A 148 4.91 28.96 -0.82
C PHE A 148 6.11 29.67 -1.43
N LEU A 149 6.49 29.29 -2.66
CA LEU A 149 7.62 29.94 -3.35
C LEU A 149 7.38 31.43 -3.59
N GLU A 150 6.15 31.83 -3.88
CA GLU A 150 5.76 33.23 -4.10
C GLU A 150 5.76 34.04 -2.79
N SER A 151 5.15 33.51 -1.72
CA SER A 151 5.03 34.19 -0.43
C SER A 151 6.36 34.41 0.29
N TYR A 152 7.30 33.47 0.17
CA TYR A 152 8.60 33.53 0.83
C TYR A 152 9.74 33.95 -0.12
N ALA A 153 9.42 34.50 -1.29
CA ALA A 153 10.42 34.96 -2.24
C ALA A 153 11.20 36.17 -1.72
N THR A 154 12.52 36.07 -1.69
CA THR A 154 13.43 37.20 -1.45
C THR A 154 14.40 37.33 -2.62
N GLU A 155 15.07 38.48 -2.74
CA GLU A 155 16.08 38.66 -3.79
C GLU A 155 17.27 37.69 -3.63
N ALA A 156 17.56 37.27 -2.40
CA ALA A 156 18.70 36.42 -2.07
C ALA A 156 18.46 34.92 -2.30
N ASN A 157 17.25 34.41 -2.08
CA ASN A 157 16.99 32.96 -2.03
C ASN A 157 16.66 32.30 -3.39
N GLN A 158 16.58 33.08 -4.48
CA GLN A 158 16.26 32.60 -5.83
C GLN A 158 14.90 31.88 -5.96
N PHE A 159 13.95 32.09 -5.05
CA PHE A 159 12.65 31.40 -5.09
C PHE A 159 11.83 31.77 -6.32
N LYS A 160 11.98 32.99 -6.86
CA LYS A 160 11.39 33.37 -8.15
C LYS A 160 11.84 32.45 -9.28
N ARG A 161 13.15 32.16 -9.36
CA ARG A 161 13.68 31.21 -10.36
C ARG A 161 13.10 29.81 -10.14
N LYS A 162 13.02 29.35 -8.89
CA LYS A 162 12.42 28.04 -8.54
C LYS A 162 10.95 27.98 -8.94
N TYR A 163 10.17 29.04 -8.71
CA TYR A 163 8.78 29.14 -9.10
C TYR A 163 8.59 28.93 -10.60
N TYR A 164 9.33 29.66 -11.43
CA TYR A 164 9.22 29.54 -12.88
C TYR A 164 9.69 28.18 -13.41
N THR A 165 10.76 27.64 -12.81
CA THR A 165 11.24 26.29 -13.13
C THR A 165 10.19 25.24 -12.79
N LEU A 166 9.57 25.35 -11.61
CA LEU A 166 8.51 24.45 -11.15
C LEU A 166 7.27 24.56 -12.04
N LEU A 167 6.82 25.78 -12.34
CA LEU A 167 5.69 26.00 -13.26
C LEU A 167 5.96 25.31 -14.60
N ARG A 168 7.17 25.45 -15.15
CA ARG A 168 7.56 24.80 -16.40
C ARG A 168 7.52 23.27 -16.32
N ILE A 169 7.91 22.69 -15.19
CA ILE A 169 7.84 21.23 -14.94
C ILE A 169 6.37 20.78 -14.87
N ILE A 170 5.51 21.52 -14.16
CA ILE A 170 4.09 21.17 -13.97
C ILE A 170 3.37 21.03 -15.33
N LEU A 171 3.72 21.86 -16.31
CA LEU A 171 3.11 21.80 -17.66
C LEU A 171 3.33 20.46 -18.37
N GLU A 172 4.31 19.65 -17.96
CA GLU A 172 4.59 18.34 -18.55
C GLU A 172 3.92 17.19 -17.79
N VAL A 173 3.30 17.47 -16.64
CA VAL A 173 2.60 16.49 -15.82
C VAL A 173 1.11 16.44 -16.22
N PRO A 174 0.57 15.25 -16.55
CA PRO A 174 -0.83 15.12 -16.93
C PRO A 174 -1.74 15.12 -15.69
N LEU A 175 -2.02 16.31 -15.16
CA LEU A 175 -2.89 16.53 -14.00
C LEU A 175 -4.35 16.63 -14.41
N TYR A 176 -5.27 16.35 -13.47
CA TYR A 176 -6.70 16.57 -13.70
C TYR A 176 -7.03 18.04 -14.02
N HIS A 177 -6.43 18.98 -13.27
CA HIS A 177 -6.58 20.43 -13.46
C HIS A 177 -5.35 21.07 -14.12
N TYR A 178 -4.83 20.45 -15.18
CA TYR A 178 -3.66 20.95 -15.92
C TYR A 178 -3.90 22.33 -16.54
N GLU A 179 -5.14 22.62 -16.95
CA GLU A 179 -5.57 23.85 -17.60
C GLU A 179 -5.29 25.10 -16.77
N TYR A 180 -5.35 24.98 -15.43
CA TYR A 180 -5.07 26.07 -14.52
C TYR A 180 -3.61 26.56 -14.64
N PHE A 181 -2.66 25.64 -14.68
CA PHE A 181 -1.23 25.97 -14.77
C PHE A 181 -0.88 26.51 -16.15
N TYR A 182 -1.48 25.96 -17.22
CA TYR A 182 -1.35 26.51 -18.56
C TYR A 182 -1.91 27.93 -18.68
N LYS A 183 -3.07 28.21 -18.06
CA LYS A 183 -3.63 29.56 -18.00
C LYS A 183 -2.66 30.55 -17.32
N LYS A 184 -2.15 30.19 -16.13
CA LYS A 184 -1.12 30.99 -15.43
C LYS A 184 0.11 31.25 -16.32
N PHE A 185 0.55 30.22 -17.04
CA PHE A 185 1.71 30.31 -17.92
C PHE A 185 1.47 31.19 -19.15
N PHE A 186 0.30 31.09 -19.79
CA PHE A 186 -0.04 31.96 -20.92
C PHE A 186 -0.26 33.42 -20.51
N GLU A 187 -0.81 33.67 -19.32
CA GLU A 187 -0.89 35.01 -18.74
C GLU A 187 0.51 35.60 -18.51
N LEU A 188 1.47 34.78 -18.06
CA LEU A 188 2.87 35.18 -17.92
C LEU A 188 3.49 35.55 -19.28
N ILE A 189 3.33 34.70 -20.30
CA ILE A 189 3.81 34.99 -21.67
C ILE A 189 3.20 36.29 -22.21
N ALA A 190 1.91 36.53 -21.96
CA ALA A 190 1.25 37.75 -22.43
C ALA A 190 1.84 39.02 -21.79
N ARG A 191 2.26 38.95 -20.52
CA ARG A 191 2.88 40.08 -19.79
C ARG A 191 4.32 40.34 -20.22
N VAL A 192 5.05 39.32 -20.66
CA VAL A 192 6.45 39.44 -21.14
C VAL A 192 6.59 40.47 -22.27
N GLY A 193 5.60 40.59 -23.16
CA GLY A 193 5.65 41.57 -24.26
C GLY A 193 5.59 43.03 -23.81
N ASN A 194 5.16 43.29 -22.56
CA ASN A 194 4.84 44.63 -22.06
C ASN A 194 5.74 45.08 -20.89
N ASP A 195 6.50 44.18 -20.26
CA ASP A 195 7.30 44.48 -19.05
C ASP A 195 8.74 43.95 -19.16
N ALA A 196 9.70 44.87 -19.19
CA ALA A 196 11.13 44.57 -19.27
C ALA A 196 11.66 43.78 -18.06
N LYS A 197 11.03 43.88 -16.87
CA LYS A 197 11.41 43.06 -15.71
C LYS A 197 11.07 41.59 -15.93
N ILE A 198 9.88 41.30 -16.44
CA ILE A 198 9.42 39.92 -16.72
C ILE A 198 10.24 39.32 -17.87
N GLN A 199 10.70 40.14 -18.81
CA GLN A 199 11.62 39.70 -19.86
C GLN A 199 12.95 39.16 -19.31
N SER A 200 13.45 39.70 -18.20
CA SER A 200 14.64 39.16 -17.52
C SER A 200 14.36 37.83 -16.81
N GLU A 201 13.12 37.56 -16.43
CA GLU A 201 12.70 36.31 -15.76
C GLU A 201 12.44 35.18 -16.76
N LEU A 202 12.27 35.48 -18.06
CA LEU A 202 12.18 34.47 -19.13
C LEU A 202 13.39 33.54 -19.21
N GLN A 203 14.56 33.99 -18.77
CA GLN A 203 15.78 33.17 -18.74
C GLN A 203 15.61 31.90 -17.89
N TYR A 204 14.63 31.88 -16.98
CA TYR A 204 14.31 30.73 -16.12
C TYR A 204 13.35 29.75 -16.77
N ILE A 205 12.69 30.14 -17.87
CA ILE A 205 11.61 29.38 -18.52
C ILE A 205 12.07 28.85 -19.89
N VAL A 206 12.90 29.62 -20.58
CA VAL A 206 13.32 29.38 -21.96
C VAL A 206 14.84 29.21 -21.99
N PRO A 207 15.38 28.21 -22.72
CA PRO A 207 16.82 28.06 -22.87
C PRO A 207 17.48 29.33 -23.45
N ALA A 208 18.65 29.71 -22.92
CA ALA A 208 19.38 30.93 -23.32
C ALA A 208 19.65 31.03 -24.84
N LYS A 209 19.80 29.88 -25.52
CA LYS A 209 19.99 29.81 -26.98
C LYS A 209 18.78 30.28 -27.77
N GLU A 210 17.57 30.10 -27.25
CA GLU A 210 16.33 30.54 -27.90
C GLU A 210 16.06 32.03 -27.64
N LEU A 211 16.42 32.53 -26.45
CA LEU A 211 16.37 33.97 -26.12
C LEU A 211 17.22 34.83 -27.07
N GLN A 212 18.41 34.35 -27.46
CA GLN A 212 19.35 35.10 -28.29
C GLN A 212 18.94 35.21 -29.77
N ARG A 213 18.11 34.29 -30.28
CA ARG A 213 17.82 34.22 -31.73
C ARG A 213 16.66 35.14 -32.15
N GLN A 214 15.66 35.43 -31.30
CA GLN A 214 14.36 35.98 -31.77
C GLN A 214 13.62 36.90 -30.77
N ALA A 215 14.26 37.94 -30.24
CA ALA A 215 13.68 38.80 -29.19
C ALA A 215 12.32 39.48 -29.51
N LYS A 216 12.01 39.81 -30.78
CA LYS A 216 10.78 40.54 -31.15
C LYS A 216 9.53 39.65 -31.32
N ASN A 217 9.68 38.37 -31.68
CA ASN A 217 8.55 37.44 -31.90
C ASN A 217 8.46 36.33 -30.83
N LEU A 218 9.33 36.39 -29.81
CA LEU A 218 9.46 35.37 -28.78
C LEU A 218 8.12 35.02 -28.08
N PRO A 219 7.27 35.99 -27.64
CA PRO A 219 6.01 35.63 -26.98
C PRO A 219 5.05 34.83 -27.87
N GLN A 220 4.98 35.16 -29.17
CA GLN A 220 4.10 34.47 -30.12
C GLN A 220 4.61 33.04 -30.41
N GLN A 221 5.92 32.86 -30.48
CA GLN A 221 6.53 31.54 -30.65
C GLN A 221 6.35 30.66 -29.42
N LEU A 222 6.64 31.19 -28.23
CA LEU A 222 6.39 30.47 -26.98
C LEU A 222 4.92 30.09 -26.87
N LYS A 223 4.01 31.01 -27.15
CA LYS A 223 2.57 30.70 -27.18
C LYS A 223 2.27 29.54 -28.12
N LYS A 224 2.85 29.49 -29.32
CA LYS A 224 2.67 28.38 -30.26
C LYS A 224 3.22 27.07 -29.68
N THR A 225 4.49 27.03 -29.26
CA THR A 225 5.13 25.83 -28.70
C THR A 225 4.37 25.24 -27.52
N PHE A 226 3.93 26.09 -26.59
CA PHE A 226 3.19 25.63 -25.42
C PHE A 226 1.71 25.34 -25.71
N THR A 227 1.17 25.82 -26.84
CA THR A 227 -0.13 25.36 -27.34
C THR A 227 -0.03 23.91 -27.82
N ASP A 228 1.04 23.56 -28.53
CA ASP A 228 1.29 22.17 -28.97
C ASP A 228 1.51 21.23 -27.77
N ALA A 229 2.26 21.69 -26.75
CA ALA A 229 2.42 20.98 -25.48
C ALA A 229 1.09 20.80 -24.74
N TYR A 230 0.26 21.86 -24.69
CA TYR A 230 -1.08 21.80 -24.10
C TYR A 230 -1.95 20.73 -24.75
N ILE A 231 -2.00 20.68 -26.09
CA ILE A 231 -2.78 19.67 -26.82
C ILE A 231 -2.28 18.25 -26.50
N THR A 232 -0.95 18.07 -26.43
CA THR A 232 -0.34 16.79 -26.08
C THR A 232 -0.73 16.36 -24.66
N ILE A 233 -0.69 17.27 -23.69
CA ILE A 233 -1.05 16.99 -22.30
C ILE A 233 -2.55 16.74 -22.17
N GLN A 234 -3.37 17.53 -22.83
CA GLN A 234 -4.82 17.34 -22.89
C GLN A 234 -5.17 15.93 -23.37
N TYR A 235 -4.50 15.43 -24.41
CA TYR A 235 -4.70 14.06 -24.88
C TYR A 235 -4.29 13.02 -23.83
N LYS A 236 -3.12 13.16 -23.20
CA LYS A 236 -2.69 12.25 -22.13
C LYS A 236 -3.65 12.25 -20.93
N VAL A 237 -4.11 13.43 -20.51
CA VAL A 237 -5.09 13.59 -19.43
C VAL A 237 -6.40 12.92 -19.81
N TYR A 238 -6.86 13.07 -21.06
CA TYR A 238 -8.05 12.38 -21.54
C TYR A 238 -7.93 10.85 -21.45
N GLU A 239 -6.78 10.28 -21.86
CA GLU A 239 -6.53 8.84 -21.75
C GLU A 239 -6.56 8.37 -20.29
N LEU A 240 -5.87 9.09 -19.38
CA LEU A 240 -5.85 8.76 -17.95
C LEU A 240 -7.24 8.92 -17.29
N TYR A 241 -7.95 10.00 -17.62
CA TYR A 241 -9.27 10.31 -17.08
C TYR A 241 -10.30 9.21 -17.38
N HIS A 242 -10.16 8.53 -18.52
CA HIS A 242 -11.02 7.40 -18.87
C HIS A 242 -10.99 6.28 -17.81
N PHE A 243 -9.84 6.08 -17.15
CA PHE A 243 -9.67 5.17 -16.03
C PHE A 243 -10.00 5.84 -14.69
N GLU A 244 -9.44 7.02 -14.42
CA GLU A 244 -9.56 7.71 -13.13
C GLU A 244 -11.03 7.95 -12.72
N LYS A 245 -11.92 8.26 -13.69
CA LYS A 245 -13.36 8.44 -13.41
C LYS A 245 -14.08 7.19 -12.86
N ARG A 246 -13.48 6.00 -13.00
CA ARG A 246 -14.04 4.72 -12.51
C ARG A 246 -13.75 4.50 -11.03
N PHE A 247 -12.75 5.18 -10.49
CA PHE A 247 -12.33 5.08 -9.09
C PHE A 247 -13.17 6.03 -8.23
N LYS A 248 -14.27 5.51 -7.67
CA LYS A 248 -15.20 6.34 -6.85
C LYS A 248 -14.67 6.65 -5.45
N ARG A 249 -13.71 5.86 -4.96
CA ARG A 249 -13.14 5.98 -3.61
C ARG A 249 -11.63 6.10 -3.73
N HIS A 250 -11.06 7.10 -3.05
CA HIS A 250 -9.61 7.39 -3.05
C HIS A 250 -8.94 7.19 -1.67
N TYR A 251 -9.69 6.68 -0.69
CA TYR A 251 -9.23 6.49 0.69
C TYR A 251 -9.55 5.08 1.19
N ASN A 252 -8.85 4.65 2.25
CA ASN A 252 -9.12 3.36 2.88
C ASN A 252 -10.46 3.37 3.63
N ASP A 253 -11.18 2.28 3.55
CA ASP A 253 -12.41 2.04 4.30
C ASP A 253 -12.49 0.55 4.62
N VAL A 254 -13.10 0.21 5.75
CA VAL A 254 -13.39 -1.20 6.10
C VAL A 254 -14.40 -1.79 5.13
N LYS A 255 -15.26 -0.97 4.53
CA LYS A 255 -16.16 -1.41 3.46
C LYS A 255 -15.36 -1.82 2.22
N LEU A 256 -15.68 -2.99 1.72
CA LEU A 256 -15.12 -3.54 0.49
C LEU A 256 -15.58 -2.74 -0.75
N ILE A 257 -14.71 -2.56 -1.74
CA ILE A 257 -15.06 -2.09 -3.08
C ILE A 257 -15.57 -3.26 -3.96
N SER A 258 -16.24 -2.96 -5.07
CA SER A 258 -16.72 -4.02 -5.96
C SER A 258 -15.58 -4.66 -6.75
N ARG A 259 -15.75 -5.93 -7.16
CA ARG A 259 -14.79 -6.61 -8.04
C ARG A 259 -14.52 -5.84 -9.34
N GLN A 260 -15.57 -5.25 -9.92
CA GLN A 260 -15.45 -4.39 -11.11
C GLN A 260 -14.50 -3.20 -10.90
N GLN A 261 -14.46 -2.62 -9.69
CA GLN A 261 -13.50 -1.57 -9.37
C GLN A 261 -12.07 -2.10 -9.26
N LEU A 262 -11.87 -3.28 -8.66
CA LEU A 262 -10.56 -3.95 -8.63
C LEU A 262 -10.06 -4.24 -10.06
N ASP A 263 -10.91 -4.81 -10.91
CA ASP A 263 -10.55 -5.10 -12.30
C ASP A 263 -10.24 -3.82 -13.09
N SER A 264 -10.91 -2.71 -12.78
CA SER A 264 -10.61 -1.40 -13.39
C SER A 264 -9.22 -0.89 -13.02
N TRP A 265 -8.73 -1.18 -11.81
CA TRP A 265 -7.35 -0.86 -11.41
C TRP A 265 -6.34 -1.74 -12.15
N LEU A 266 -6.61 -3.03 -12.29
CA LEU A 266 -5.73 -3.94 -13.05
C LEU A 266 -5.60 -3.50 -14.51
N GLN A 267 -6.72 -3.19 -15.17
CA GLN A 267 -6.72 -2.64 -16.53
C GLN A 267 -5.94 -1.32 -16.63
N TYR A 268 -5.98 -0.49 -15.58
CA TYR A 268 -5.22 0.74 -15.52
C TYR A 268 -3.71 0.46 -15.46
N PHE A 269 -3.26 -0.50 -14.64
CA PHE A 269 -1.85 -0.91 -14.60
C PHE A 269 -1.36 -1.50 -15.92
N ASP A 270 -2.18 -2.31 -16.59
CA ASP A 270 -1.87 -2.84 -17.92
C ASP A 270 -1.68 -1.69 -18.93
N PHE A 271 -2.60 -0.73 -18.94
CA PHE A 271 -2.47 0.47 -19.77
C PHE A 271 -1.18 1.25 -19.49
N LEU A 272 -0.86 1.51 -18.22
CA LEU A 272 0.34 2.26 -17.84
C LEU A 272 1.63 1.56 -18.29
N GLN A 273 1.68 0.23 -18.15
CA GLN A 273 2.82 -0.58 -18.59
C GLN A 273 2.94 -0.61 -20.11
N LEU A 274 1.83 -0.81 -20.83
CA LEU A 274 1.81 -0.80 -22.30
C LEU A 274 2.25 0.54 -22.88
N LYS A 275 1.83 1.64 -22.25
CA LYS A 275 2.22 3.01 -22.62
C LYS A 275 3.61 3.42 -22.11
N LYS A 276 4.31 2.52 -21.41
CA LYS A 276 5.67 2.72 -20.88
C LYS A 276 5.78 3.96 -20.00
N TYR A 277 4.81 4.15 -19.10
CA TYR A 277 4.93 5.18 -18.08
C TYR A 277 6.16 4.92 -17.20
N PRO A 278 6.78 5.97 -16.62
CA PRO A 278 7.92 5.82 -15.72
C PRO A 278 7.61 4.86 -14.57
N GLN A 279 8.59 4.05 -14.17
CA GLN A 279 8.38 3.03 -13.15
C GLN A 279 7.89 3.61 -11.82
N SER A 280 8.42 4.78 -11.42
CA SER A 280 7.98 5.49 -10.21
C SER A 280 6.51 5.90 -10.27
N TYR A 281 5.98 6.24 -11.45
CA TYR A 281 4.56 6.57 -11.62
C TYR A 281 3.68 5.33 -11.43
N ILE A 282 4.11 4.18 -11.97
CA ILE A 282 3.39 2.90 -11.83
C ILE A 282 3.40 2.47 -10.36
N GLU A 283 4.56 2.51 -9.71
CA GLU A 283 4.73 2.17 -8.29
C GLU A 283 3.88 3.08 -7.37
N MET A 284 3.87 4.40 -7.60
CA MET A 284 2.97 5.32 -6.88
C MET A 284 1.50 4.93 -7.03
N ASN A 285 1.06 4.56 -8.24
CA ASN A 285 -0.34 4.16 -8.47
C ASN A 285 -0.67 2.80 -7.84
N TYR A 286 0.28 1.86 -7.76
CA TYR A 286 0.10 0.63 -6.99
C TYR A 286 -0.07 0.93 -5.50
N TRP A 287 0.74 1.81 -4.92
CA TRP A 287 0.54 2.23 -3.53
C TRP A 287 -0.82 2.88 -3.30
N ARG A 288 -1.26 3.71 -4.25
CA ARG A 288 -2.60 4.32 -4.22
C ARG A 288 -3.72 3.27 -4.27
N TYR A 289 -3.55 2.24 -5.10
CA TYR A 289 -4.45 1.10 -5.15
C TYR A 289 -4.47 0.32 -3.82
N ILE A 290 -3.30 0.04 -3.25
CA ILE A 290 -3.18 -0.61 -1.93
C ILE A 290 -3.90 0.20 -0.86
N TYR A 291 -3.79 1.53 -0.83
CA TYR A 291 -4.52 2.33 0.17
C TYR A 291 -6.05 2.19 0.08
N ILE A 292 -6.61 1.78 -1.06
CA ILE A 292 -8.05 1.60 -1.26
C ILE A 292 -8.46 0.14 -1.08
N ALA A 293 -7.60 -0.79 -1.51
CA ALA A 293 -7.85 -2.21 -1.63
C ALA A 293 -6.96 -3.07 -0.71
N ALA A 294 -6.45 -2.48 0.38
CA ALA A 294 -5.61 -3.19 1.34
C ALA A 294 -6.29 -4.40 1.99
N ASN A 295 -7.63 -4.42 2.01
CA ASN A 295 -8.43 -5.49 2.61
C ASN A 295 -8.56 -6.74 1.71
N TYR A 296 -7.92 -6.76 0.54
CA TYR A 296 -7.92 -7.88 -0.40
C TYR A 296 -6.50 -8.42 -0.52
N TRP A 297 -6.33 -9.73 -0.30
CA TRP A 297 -5.02 -10.36 -0.42
C TRP A 297 -4.50 -10.34 -1.86
N GLU A 298 -5.40 -10.38 -2.85
CA GLU A 298 -5.08 -10.32 -4.27
C GLU A 298 -4.41 -9.00 -4.63
N SER A 299 -4.79 -7.90 -3.98
CA SER A 299 -4.21 -6.58 -4.24
C SER A 299 -2.72 -6.55 -3.88
N TRP A 300 -2.35 -7.16 -2.75
CA TRP A 300 -0.97 -7.28 -2.31
C TRP A 300 -0.17 -8.24 -3.21
N GLN A 301 -0.75 -9.38 -3.58
CA GLN A 301 -0.09 -10.33 -4.48
C GLN A 301 0.16 -9.73 -5.87
N HIS A 302 -0.82 -9.04 -6.46
CA HIS A 302 -0.65 -8.39 -7.75
C HIS A 302 0.47 -7.35 -7.74
N PHE A 303 0.61 -6.58 -6.65
CA PHE A 303 1.70 -5.63 -6.55
C PHE A 303 3.07 -6.31 -6.34
N ALA A 304 3.11 -7.40 -5.57
CA ALA A 304 4.30 -8.21 -5.43
C ALA A 304 4.71 -8.85 -6.77
N ASP A 305 3.77 -9.35 -7.55
CA ASP A 305 3.99 -9.95 -8.87
C ASP A 305 4.58 -8.93 -9.86
N TYR A 306 4.11 -7.68 -9.82
CA TYR A 306 4.74 -6.59 -10.57
C TYR A 306 6.23 -6.46 -10.21
N PHE A 307 6.59 -6.44 -8.92
CA PHE A 307 8.00 -6.36 -8.52
C PHE A 307 8.80 -7.62 -8.89
N ILE A 308 8.21 -8.82 -8.77
CA ILE A 308 8.84 -10.08 -9.15
C ILE A 308 9.14 -10.10 -10.65
N PHE A 309 8.20 -9.64 -11.49
CA PHE A 309 8.36 -9.55 -12.94
C PHE A 309 9.56 -8.67 -13.33
N TYR A 310 9.78 -7.55 -12.62
CA TYR A 310 10.93 -6.67 -12.82
C TYR A 310 12.17 -7.08 -12.00
N ALA A 311 12.20 -8.30 -11.44
CA ALA A 311 13.28 -8.82 -10.60
C ALA A 311 13.65 -7.95 -9.37
N LYS A 312 12.71 -7.14 -8.88
CA LYS A 312 12.83 -6.32 -7.66
C LYS A 312 12.39 -7.11 -6.43
N PHE A 313 13.06 -8.21 -6.15
CA PHE A 313 12.63 -9.17 -5.12
C PHE A 313 12.58 -8.60 -3.70
N ASN A 314 13.44 -7.63 -3.36
CA ASN A 314 13.38 -6.98 -2.05
C ASN A 314 12.10 -6.16 -1.86
N SER A 315 11.68 -5.43 -2.89
CA SER A 315 10.42 -4.67 -2.88
C SER A 315 9.22 -5.62 -2.85
N ALA A 316 9.25 -6.73 -3.60
CA ALA A 316 8.21 -7.76 -3.52
C ALA A 316 8.07 -8.33 -2.11
N ARG A 317 9.20 -8.67 -1.46
CA ARG A 317 9.22 -9.12 -0.06
C ARG A 317 8.61 -8.08 0.88
N GLU A 318 8.99 -6.81 0.74
CA GLU A 318 8.49 -5.72 1.58
C GLU A 318 6.97 -5.58 1.46
N VAL A 319 6.44 -5.57 0.24
CA VAL A 319 5.00 -5.50 -0.04
C VAL A 319 4.26 -6.69 0.57
N LEU A 320 4.73 -7.91 0.37
CA LEU A 320 4.10 -9.13 0.93
C LEU A 320 4.17 -9.15 2.45
N THR A 321 5.33 -8.80 3.04
CA THR A 321 5.50 -8.74 4.51
C THR A 321 4.53 -7.73 5.12
N ARG A 322 4.40 -6.56 4.48
CA ARG A 322 3.50 -5.50 4.94
C ARG A 322 2.04 -5.89 4.79
N GLY A 323 1.66 -6.51 3.67
CA GLY A 323 0.31 -7.01 3.45
C GLY A 323 -0.08 -8.11 4.42
N TRP A 324 0.83 -9.05 4.69
CA TRP A 324 0.61 -10.11 5.66
C TRP A 324 0.49 -9.58 7.09
N LYS A 325 1.32 -8.60 7.49
CA LYS A 325 1.17 -7.94 8.80
C LYS A 325 -0.16 -7.19 8.94
N TYR A 326 -0.68 -6.63 7.83
CA TYR A 326 -1.94 -5.88 7.84
C TYR A 326 -3.17 -6.80 7.87
N LEU A 327 -3.20 -7.88 7.06
CA LEU A 327 -4.37 -8.77 6.94
C LEU A 327 -4.29 -10.07 7.76
N GLY A 328 -3.09 -10.57 8.02
CA GLY A 328 -2.88 -11.93 8.54
C GLY A 328 -3.25 -13.03 7.54
N ASP A 329 -3.47 -12.69 6.26
CA ASP A 329 -3.99 -13.64 5.27
C ASP A 329 -2.94 -14.66 4.80
N HIS A 330 -3.36 -15.93 4.74
CA HIS A 330 -2.49 -17.06 4.43
C HIS A 330 -2.04 -17.12 2.97
N HIS A 331 -2.81 -16.58 2.00
CA HIS A 331 -2.39 -16.54 0.60
C HIS A 331 -1.19 -15.62 0.41
N ILE A 332 -1.16 -14.47 1.11
CA ILE A 332 -0.01 -13.56 1.09
C ILE A 332 1.21 -14.25 1.69
N LEU A 333 1.02 -14.96 2.81
CA LEU A 333 2.08 -15.71 3.47
C LEU A 333 2.66 -16.80 2.56
N ILE A 334 1.82 -17.60 1.89
CA ILE A 334 2.27 -18.64 0.95
C ILE A 334 3.11 -18.00 -0.16
N LYS A 335 2.64 -16.90 -0.75
CA LYS A 335 3.39 -16.19 -1.80
C LYS A 335 4.74 -15.66 -1.29
N LEU A 336 4.79 -15.16 -0.06
CA LEU A 336 6.03 -14.72 0.58
C LEU A 336 7.00 -15.89 0.78
N ILE A 337 6.50 -17.03 1.25
CA ILE A 337 7.28 -18.25 1.41
C ILE A 337 7.82 -18.72 0.05
N ASP A 338 6.99 -18.75 -1.00
CA ASP A 338 7.39 -19.11 -2.35
C ASP A 338 8.52 -18.21 -2.88
N LEU A 339 8.44 -16.91 -2.60
CA LEU A 339 9.50 -15.96 -2.93
C LEU A 339 10.79 -16.29 -2.17
N GLU A 340 10.74 -16.57 -0.86
CA GLU A 340 11.95 -16.94 -0.11
C GLU A 340 12.55 -18.26 -0.57
N LEU A 341 11.72 -19.25 -0.94
CA LEU A 341 12.18 -20.52 -1.51
C LEU A 341 12.86 -20.31 -2.86
N TYR A 342 12.27 -19.49 -3.73
CA TYR A 342 12.87 -19.10 -5.01
C TYR A 342 14.25 -18.43 -4.81
N LEU A 343 14.36 -17.57 -3.79
CA LEU A 343 15.61 -16.91 -3.41
C LEU A 343 16.58 -17.79 -2.59
N LYS A 344 16.25 -19.08 -2.41
CA LYS A 344 17.01 -20.06 -1.63
C LYS A 344 17.22 -19.67 -0.16
N GLN A 345 16.32 -18.85 0.39
CA GLN A 345 16.30 -18.44 1.80
C GLN A 345 15.45 -19.41 2.64
N PHE A 346 15.81 -20.69 2.62
CA PHE A 346 15.01 -21.77 3.22
C PHE A 346 14.71 -21.59 4.71
N GLN A 347 15.66 -21.05 5.48
CA GLN A 347 15.46 -20.79 6.92
C GLN A 347 14.37 -19.75 7.15
N ARG A 348 14.37 -18.64 6.39
CA ARG A 348 13.31 -17.62 6.49
C ARG A 348 11.94 -18.16 6.12
N ALA A 349 11.88 -18.95 5.04
CA ALA A 349 10.64 -19.62 4.63
C ALA A 349 10.07 -20.51 5.76
N ARG A 350 10.94 -21.27 6.44
CA ARG A 350 10.57 -22.10 7.58
C ARG A 350 10.13 -21.28 8.80
N ASP A 351 10.88 -20.25 9.15
CA ASP A 351 10.57 -19.38 10.29
C ASP A 351 9.20 -18.71 10.14
N LEU A 352 8.86 -18.25 8.93
CA LEU A 352 7.56 -17.65 8.61
C LEU A 352 6.40 -18.61 8.85
N ILE A 353 6.53 -19.87 8.44
CA ILE A 353 5.50 -20.89 8.70
C ILE A 353 5.39 -21.17 10.19
N ILE A 354 6.52 -21.40 10.87
CA ILE A 354 6.53 -21.70 12.31
C ILE A 354 5.91 -20.55 13.11
N GLU A 355 6.21 -19.30 12.75
CA GLU A 355 5.59 -18.12 13.34
C GLU A 355 4.08 -18.13 13.14
N PHE A 356 3.59 -18.41 11.94
CA PHE A 356 2.16 -18.50 11.66
C PHE A 356 1.47 -19.61 12.48
N LEU A 357 2.07 -20.80 12.56
CA LEU A 357 1.54 -21.93 13.33
C LEU A 357 1.47 -21.63 14.83
N LYS A 358 2.39 -20.82 15.37
CA LYS A 358 2.42 -20.48 16.81
C LYS A 358 1.27 -19.56 17.23
N TYR A 359 0.84 -18.66 16.35
CA TYR A 359 -0.11 -17.60 16.71
C TYR A 359 -1.53 -17.84 16.18
N ASN A 360 -1.73 -18.80 15.28
CA ASN A 360 -3.04 -19.10 14.69
C ASN A 360 -3.53 -20.48 15.14
N VAL A 361 -4.78 -20.52 15.62
CA VAL A 361 -5.43 -21.77 16.04
C VAL A 361 -6.01 -22.52 14.84
N ALA A 362 -6.59 -21.80 13.88
CA ALA A 362 -7.14 -22.37 12.66
C ALA A 362 -6.12 -22.23 11.53
N ILE A 363 -5.46 -23.34 11.17
CA ILE A 363 -4.41 -23.37 10.16
C ILE A 363 -4.96 -23.96 8.86
N PRO A 364 -4.90 -23.22 7.73
CA PRO A 364 -5.33 -23.73 6.43
C PRO A 364 -4.48 -24.92 5.95
N ILE A 365 -5.10 -25.87 5.25
CA ILE A 365 -4.42 -27.07 4.70
C ILE A 365 -3.20 -26.69 3.85
N ALA A 366 -3.31 -25.64 3.03
CA ALA A 366 -2.23 -25.18 2.16
C ALA A 366 -0.95 -24.78 2.94
N ILE A 367 -1.08 -24.32 4.19
CA ILE A 367 0.08 -24.02 5.05
C ILE A 367 0.78 -25.30 5.50
N TYR A 368 0.02 -26.35 5.85
CA TYR A 368 0.59 -27.65 6.20
C TYR A 368 1.28 -28.32 5.01
N GLU A 369 0.68 -28.27 3.82
CA GLU A 369 1.33 -28.74 2.59
C GLU A 369 2.66 -28.01 2.34
N LYS A 370 2.66 -26.68 2.56
CA LYS A 370 3.88 -25.88 2.44
C LYS A 370 4.93 -26.26 3.48
N LEU A 371 4.54 -26.52 4.73
CA LEU A 371 5.43 -26.98 5.78
C LEU A 371 6.12 -28.30 5.39
N ILE A 372 5.35 -29.29 4.93
CA ILE A 372 5.89 -30.59 4.50
C ILE A 372 6.89 -30.40 3.36
N SER A 373 6.54 -29.56 2.38
CA SER A 373 7.41 -29.28 1.24
C SER A 373 8.76 -28.69 1.68
N ILE A 374 8.76 -27.85 2.71
CA ILE A 374 9.96 -27.21 3.26
C ILE A 374 10.77 -28.19 4.10
N GLU A 375 10.13 -28.95 4.98
CA GLU A 375 10.82 -29.95 5.80
C GLU A 375 11.52 -31.01 4.93
N ARG A 376 10.94 -31.39 3.79
CA ARG A 376 11.58 -32.30 2.83
C ARG A 376 12.85 -31.70 2.20
N ILE A 377 12.91 -30.38 2.00
CA ILE A 377 14.12 -29.70 1.50
C ILE A 377 15.23 -29.71 2.56
N PHE A 378 14.87 -29.57 3.85
CA PHE A 378 15.84 -29.54 4.95
C PHE A 378 16.40 -30.91 5.31
N LYS A 379 15.56 -31.95 5.26
CA LYS A 379 15.94 -33.33 5.59
C LYS A 379 15.40 -34.30 4.55
N TYR A 380 16.33 -35.02 3.92
CA TYR A 380 16.04 -36.11 2.98
C TYR A 380 15.64 -37.43 3.67
N ASP A 381 15.56 -37.44 5.00
CA ASP A 381 15.17 -38.63 5.76
C ASP A 381 13.66 -38.88 5.66
N ASP A 382 13.30 -40.05 5.13
CA ASP A 382 11.92 -40.50 4.99
C ASP A 382 11.23 -40.65 6.35
N ASP A 383 11.96 -41.09 7.39
CA ASP A 383 11.38 -41.31 8.72
C ASP A 383 11.02 -39.97 9.38
N HIS A 384 11.84 -38.94 9.21
CA HIS A 384 11.52 -37.57 9.64
C HIS A 384 10.24 -37.05 8.97
N ILE A 385 10.09 -37.24 7.66
CA ILE A 385 8.92 -36.74 6.92
C ILE A 385 7.65 -37.49 7.29
N LEU A 386 7.71 -38.82 7.42
CA LEU A 386 6.59 -39.61 7.91
C LEU A 386 6.16 -39.20 9.32
N ASN A 387 7.11 -38.84 10.20
CA ASN A 387 6.78 -38.28 11.51
C ASN A 387 6.08 -36.93 11.42
N VAL A 388 6.49 -36.04 10.49
CA VAL A 388 5.79 -34.77 10.25
C VAL A 388 4.36 -35.02 9.78
N PHE A 389 4.14 -35.92 8.82
CA PHE A 389 2.80 -36.33 8.39
C PHE A 389 1.97 -36.88 9.55
N LYS A 390 2.56 -37.74 10.39
CA LYS A 390 1.91 -38.29 11.59
C LYS A 390 1.39 -37.18 12.50
N SER A 391 2.25 -36.22 12.83
CA SER A 391 1.88 -35.09 13.70
C SER A 391 0.77 -34.24 13.09
N ILE A 392 0.84 -33.92 11.79
CA ILE A 392 -0.18 -33.11 11.11
C ILE A 392 -1.53 -33.83 11.07
N ILE A 393 -1.56 -35.13 10.74
CA ILE A 393 -2.82 -35.89 10.67
C ILE A 393 -3.44 -36.03 12.07
N GLN A 394 -2.62 -36.27 13.09
CA GLN A 394 -3.10 -36.35 14.47
C GLN A 394 -3.63 -35.01 15.01
N ASP A 395 -3.03 -33.90 14.62
CA ASP A 395 -3.50 -32.57 15.04
C ASP A 395 -4.75 -32.14 14.27
N THR A 396 -4.76 -32.31 12.95
CA THR A 396 -5.86 -31.84 12.08
C THR A 396 -7.03 -32.81 11.99
N GLN A 397 -6.83 -34.09 12.30
CA GLN A 397 -7.80 -35.18 12.12
C GLN A 397 -8.35 -35.27 10.67
N ASN A 398 -7.55 -34.84 9.69
CA ASN A 398 -7.95 -34.76 8.29
C ASN A 398 -7.25 -35.84 7.44
N ASP A 399 -8.02 -36.66 6.72
CA ASP A 399 -7.50 -37.75 5.89
C ASP A 399 -6.86 -37.29 4.56
N TRP A 400 -7.06 -36.04 4.16
CA TRP A 400 -6.46 -35.48 2.95
C TRP A 400 -4.94 -35.69 2.87
N PHE A 401 -4.24 -35.59 4.00
CA PHE A 401 -2.79 -35.73 4.03
C PHE A 401 -2.28 -37.13 3.66
N PHE A 402 -3.13 -38.17 3.70
CA PHE A 402 -2.78 -39.48 3.13
C PHE A 402 -2.66 -39.40 1.61
N ASN A 403 -3.53 -38.66 0.94
CA ASN A 403 -3.40 -38.40 -0.49
C ASN A 403 -2.13 -37.59 -0.78
N VAL A 404 -1.86 -36.56 0.04
CA VAL A 404 -0.66 -35.72 -0.12
C VAL A 404 0.63 -36.55 0.00
N LEU A 405 0.66 -37.55 0.90
CA LEU A 405 1.79 -38.47 1.07
C LEU A 405 2.20 -39.15 -0.24
N THR A 406 1.25 -39.47 -1.13
CA THR A 406 1.53 -40.16 -2.40
C THR A 406 2.36 -39.33 -3.38
N TYR A 407 2.36 -38.00 -3.24
CA TYR A 407 3.15 -37.11 -4.09
C TYR A 407 4.63 -37.02 -3.68
N TYR A 408 5.00 -37.58 -2.52
CA TYR A 408 6.38 -37.55 -2.03
C TYR A 408 7.07 -38.88 -2.33
N ALA A 409 8.27 -38.79 -2.91
CA ALA A 409 9.13 -39.95 -3.14
C ALA A 409 9.68 -40.45 -1.80
N ILE A 410 9.00 -41.43 -1.20
CA ILE A 410 9.32 -42.12 0.04
C ILE A 410 9.33 -43.62 -0.26
N ASP A 411 10.16 -44.38 0.45
CA ASP A 411 10.16 -45.85 0.34
C ASP A 411 8.75 -46.44 0.56
N LYS A 412 8.36 -47.33 -0.36
CA LYS A 412 7.00 -47.90 -0.41
C LYS A 412 6.69 -48.78 0.81
N GLU A 413 7.66 -49.54 1.30
CA GLU A 413 7.46 -50.38 2.50
C GLU A 413 7.23 -49.48 3.71
N LYS A 414 8.00 -48.39 3.83
CA LYS A 414 7.82 -47.40 4.91
C LYS A 414 6.44 -46.71 4.85
N GLN A 415 5.96 -46.36 3.66
CA GLN A 415 4.60 -45.79 3.50
C GLN A 415 3.51 -46.78 3.94
N LEU A 416 3.64 -48.06 3.59
CA LEU A 416 2.69 -49.09 4.03
C LEU A 416 2.73 -49.28 5.55
N THR A 417 3.91 -49.38 6.16
CA THR A 417 4.06 -49.45 7.62
C THR A 417 3.43 -48.23 8.31
N PHE A 418 3.66 -47.02 7.78
CA PHE A 418 3.04 -45.80 8.29
C PHE A 418 1.51 -45.84 8.25
N LEU A 419 0.92 -46.34 7.15
CA LEU A 419 -0.53 -46.48 7.04
C LEU A 419 -1.07 -47.51 8.03
N GLU A 420 -0.39 -48.64 8.21
CA GLU A 420 -0.75 -49.65 9.22
C GLU A 420 -0.76 -49.08 10.65
N GLU A 421 0.22 -48.23 10.98
CA GLU A 421 0.23 -47.50 12.27
C GLU A 421 -0.97 -46.57 12.42
N MET A 422 -1.48 -46.03 11.31
CA MET A 422 -2.58 -45.06 11.26
C MET A 422 -3.94 -45.71 10.92
N LYS A 423 -4.08 -47.03 11.12
CA LYS A 423 -5.31 -47.81 10.83
C LYS A 423 -6.61 -47.29 11.44
N GLN A 424 -6.54 -46.41 12.42
CA GLN A 424 -7.72 -45.74 13.01
C GLN A 424 -8.49 -44.87 12.00
N TYR A 425 -7.86 -44.47 10.89
CA TYR A 425 -8.48 -43.71 9.79
C TYR A 425 -9.05 -44.62 8.67
N LYS A 426 -9.05 -45.95 8.85
CA LYS A 426 -9.63 -46.89 7.90
C LYS A 426 -11.13 -46.63 7.69
N GLY A 427 -11.57 -46.65 6.43
CA GLY A 427 -12.94 -46.27 6.06
C GLY A 427 -13.09 -44.80 5.66
N GLN A 428 -12.02 -44.00 5.76
CA GLN A 428 -11.99 -42.63 5.26
C GLN A 428 -11.48 -42.60 3.82
N LYS A 429 -12.05 -41.68 3.02
CA LYS A 429 -11.92 -41.66 1.55
C LYS A 429 -10.46 -41.67 1.10
N TYR A 430 -9.66 -40.74 1.60
CA TYR A 430 -8.28 -40.56 1.12
C TYR A 430 -7.32 -41.59 1.72
N TYR A 431 -7.59 -42.08 2.94
CA TYR A 431 -6.83 -43.18 3.52
C TYR A 431 -6.98 -44.47 2.68
N ASP A 432 -8.22 -44.89 2.41
CA ASP A 432 -8.49 -46.12 1.67
C ASP A 432 -7.98 -46.03 0.22
N SER A 433 -8.15 -44.87 -0.43
CA SER A 433 -7.62 -44.62 -1.78
C SER A 433 -6.09 -44.74 -1.84
N THR A 434 -5.40 -44.23 -0.79
CA THR A 434 -3.94 -44.28 -0.69
C THR A 434 -3.44 -45.71 -0.49
N ILE A 435 -4.11 -46.49 0.39
CA ILE A 435 -3.83 -47.92 0.57
C ILE A 435 -3.96 -48.66 -0.77
N GLN A 436 -5.05 -48.45 -1.51
CA GLN A 436 -5.28 -49.13 -2.80
C GLN A 436 -4.19 -48.81 -3.83
N LEU A 437 -3.83 -47.52 -3.95
CA LEU A 437 -2.79 -47.06 -4.86
C LEU A 437 -1.42 -47.67 -4.53
N LEU A 438 -1.06 -47.73 -3.25
CA LEU A 438 0.20 -48.31 -2.80
C LEU A 438 0.18 -49.85 -2.84
N SER A 439 -0.96 -50.51 -2.64
CA SER A 439 -1.06 -51.98 -2.70
C SER A 439 -0.93 -52.52 -4.13
N GLY A 440 -1.11 -51.67 -5.14
CA GLY A 440 -0.97 -52.02 -6.56
C GLY A 440 -2.27 -52.43 -7.25
N ASP A 441 -3.44 -52.07 -6.69
CA ASP A 441 -4.76 -52.52 -7.17
C ASP A 441 -5.44 -51.56 -8.18
N THR A 442 -4.71 -50.60 -8.79
CA THR A 442 -5.30 -49.69 -9.80
C THR A 442 -4.49 -49.58 -11.10
N GLU A 443 -5.14 -49.96 -12.21
CA GLU A 443 -4.74 -49.78 -13.61
C GLU A 443 -4.96 -48.36 -14.16
N GLU A 444 -5.35 -47.38 -13.34
CA GLU A 444 -5.59 -46.01 -13.83
C GLU A 444 -4.57 -45.02 -13.30
N LYS A 445 -3.77 -44.46 -14.23
CA LYS A 445 -2.97 -43.25 -13.99
C LYS A 445 -3.90 -42.16 -13.44
N PRO A 446 -3.51 -41.41 -12.39
CA PRO A 446 -4.28 -40.26 -11.98
C PRO A 446 -4.27 -39.27 -13.14
N SER A 447 -5.45 -38.97 -13.69
CA SER A 447 -5.62 -37.82 -14.56
C SER A 447 -5.08 -36.60 -13.80
N THR A 448 -4.25 -35.80 -14.47
CA THR A 448 -3.80 -34.50 -13.98
C THR A 448 -5.04 -33.65 -13.69
N LEU A 449 -5.46 -33.62 -12.44
CA LEU A 449 -6.62 -32.86 -11.97
C LEU A 449 -6.23 -31.38 -11.87
N ASP A 450 -7.04 -30.54 -12.50
CA ASP A 450 -6.91 -29.09 -12.55
C ASP A 450 -7.16 -28.48 -11.17
N PHE A 451 -6.08 -27.98 -10.55
CA PHE A 451 -6.08 -27.35 -9.23
C PHE A 451 -7.11 -26.22 -9.09
N ASN A 452 -7.46 -25.54 -10.18
CA ASN A 452 -8.45 -24.45 -10.14
C ASN A 452 -9.88 -24.95 -9.91
N GLN A 453 -10.21 -26.11 -10.48
CA GLN A 453 -11.56 -26.66 -10.40
C GLN A 453 -11.90 -27.16 -8.98
N MET A 454 -10.88 -27.59 -8.23
CA MET A 454 -11.02 -28.07 -6.86
C MET A 454 -11.11 -26.94 -5.84
N TYR A 455 -10.43 -25.81 -6.11
CA TYR A 455 -10.51 -24.61 -5.27
C TYR A 455 -11.92 -24.01 -5.26
N GLU A 456 -12.60 -24.01 -6.42
CA GLU A 456 -13.99 -23.57 -6.52
C GLU A 456 -14.98 -24.49 -5.80
N GLN A 457 -14.71 -25.79 -5.74
CA GLN A 457 -15.59 -26.75 -5.03
C GLN A 457 -15.46 -26.64 -3.51
N LEU A 458 -14.26 -26.35 -2.98
CA LEU A 458 -14.05 -26.16 -1.56
C LEU A 458 -14.68 -24.84 -1.06
N LEU A 459 -14.60 -23.77 -1.84
CA LEU A 459 -15.23 -22.47 -1.54
C LEU A 459 -16.77 -22.52 -1.53
N GLN A 460 -17.39 -23.50 -2.19
CA GLN A 460 -18.85 -23.68 -2.20
C GLN A 460 -19.36 -24.54 -1.03
N SER A 461 -18.46 -25.14 -0.25
CA SER A 461 -18.78 -26.08 0.83
C SER A 461 -18.54 -25.54 2.26
N SER A 462 -18.16 -24.27 2.37
CA SER A 462 -18.08 -23.47 3.61
C SER A 462 -19.05 -22.30 3.53
#